data_AF-A0A6A2WTS2-F1
#
_entry.id   AF-A0A6A2WTS2-F1
#
_cell.length_a   1.000
_cell.length_b   1.000
_cell.length_c   1.000
_cell.angle_alpha   90.00
_cell.angle_beta   90.00
_cell.angle_gamma   90.00
#
_symmetry.space_group_name_H-M   'P 1'
#
loop_
_entity.id
_entity.type
_entity.pdbx_description
1 polymer ?
#
loop_
_entity_poly.entity_id
_entity_poly.type
_entity_poly.pdbx_seq_one_letter_code
_entity_poly.pdbx_strand_id
1 'polypeptide(L)'
;MSLFLLLGNYGAAIAEVANDAIVAEMTKSKTSQSSSSGELQSFVWIASAVGGILGMLVGIAMVRFSPQSMFLFYGLLVLHFLLTITVPERSLNLPKSPSHVGIRKQLLDLSAALRKPEIANSIAWFAASYALIPVLTGTMFFYQTQYLKMDTSVLGISKVFGQLVNLLWGVIYDHSLKSVRPRTLLQAIQATMAALMISDVLFVRGTYRLLGVPDSVYVVVFSGVLEILLFFKILPFNVLIAQLCPPGCEGSFMAFVLSALALSIIVSGYLGVALASYIGDHRK
;
A
#
# COMPACT_ATOMS: atom_id res chain seq x y z
N MET A 1 3.34 10.29 -23.37
CA MET A 1 3.70 10.20 -21.94
C MET A 1 2.66 9.41 -21.14
N SER A 2 1.37 9.78 -21.20
CA SER A 2 0.30 9.11 -20.43
C SER A 2 0.15 7.61 -20.70
N LEU A 3 0.28 7.17 -21.96
CA LEU A 3 0.23 5.73 -22.31
C LEU A 3 1.33 4.91 -21.61
N PHE A 4 2.56 5.43 -21.56
CA PHE A 4 3.67 4.73 -20.91
C PHE A 4 3.50 4.67 -19.39
N LEU A 5 2.96 5.73 -18.77
CA LEU A 5 2.63 5.72 -17.34
C LEU A 5 1.52 4.70 -17.03
N LEU A 6 0.51 4.61 -17.89
CA LEU A 6 -0.55 3.61 -17.76
C LEU A 6 0.03 2.19 -17.89
N LEU A 7 0.88 1.93 -18.88
CA LEU A 7 1.54 0.63 -19.05
C LEU A 7 2.41 0.26 -17.84
N GLY A 8 3.16 1.23 -17.31
CA GLY A 8 4.01 1.04 -16.12
C GLY A 8 3.19 0.70 -14.88
N ASN A 9 2.14 1.48 -14.59
CA ASN A 9 1.25 1.22 -13.46
C ASN A 9 0.46 -0.09 -13.62
N TYR A 10 0.07 -0.44 -14.85
CA TYR A 10 -0.58 -1.71 -15.14
C TYR A 10 0.35 -2.91 -14.88
N GLY A 11 1.60 -2.83 -15.33
CA GLY A 11 2.61 -3.85 -15.06
C GLY A 11 2.91 -3.99 -13.56
N ALA A 12 3.03 -2.87 -12.84
CA ALA A 12 3.20 -2.86 -11.39
C ALA A 12 2.01 -3.53 -10.67
N ALA A 13 0.78 -3.23 -11.08
CA ALA A 13 -0.42 -3.85 -10.50
C ALA A 13 -0.47 -5.37 -10.74
N ILE A 14 -0.08 -5.85 -11.94
CA ILE A 14 0.01 -7.29 -12.20
C ILE A 14 1.04 -7.95 -11.28
N ALA A 15 2.22 -7.35 -11.14
CA ALA A 15 3.29 -7.90 -10.31
C ALA A 15 2.90 -7.95 -8.83
N GLU A 16 2.24 -6.89 -8.32
CA GLU A 16 1.76 -6.81 -6.95
C GLU A 16 0.69 -7.87 -6.65
N VAL A 17 -0.34 -7.99 -7.51
CA VAL A 17 -1.40 -8.99 -7.36
C VAL A 17 -0.84 -10.41 -7.45
N ALA A 18 0.08 -10.68 -8.37
CA ALA A 18 0.72 -11.98 -8.49
C ALA A 18 1.53 -12.34 -7.24
N ASN A 19 2.29 -11.39 -6.71
CA ASN A 19 3.03 -11.57 -5.46
C ASN A 19 2.10 -11.86 -4.28
N ASP A 20 1.05 -11.07 -4.09
CA ASP A 20 0.08 -11.27 -3.00
C ASP A 20 -0.65 -12.62 -3.11
N ALA A 21 -0.96 -13.06 -4.32
CA ALA A 21 -1.56 -14.37 -4.57
C ALA A 21 -0.62 -15.53 -4.21
N ILE A 22 0.65 -15.46 -4.65
CA ILE A 22 1.67 -16.47 -4.33
C ILE A 22 1.88 -16.54 -2.82
N VAL A 23 1.99 -15.38 -2.15
CA VAL A 23 2.18 -15.31 -0.69
C VAL A 23 0.98 -15.90 0.04
N ALA A 24 -0.24 -15.65 -0.42
CA ALA A 24 -1.45 -16.23 0.17
C ALA A 24 -1.52 -17.75 -0.02
N GLU A 25 -1.18 -18.26 -1.21
CA GLU A 25 -1.17 -19.70 -1.49
C GLU A 25 -0.12 -20.44 -0.65
N MET A 26 1.08 -19.86 -0.52
CA MET A 26 2.16 -20.39 0.32
C MET A 26 1.82 -20.35 1.82
N THR A 27 1.08 -19.34 2.26
CA THR A 27 0.62 -19.25 3.65
C THR A 27 -0.37 -20.38 3.97
N LYS A 28 -1.29 -20.68 3.06
CA LYS A 28 -2.24 -21.79 3.24
C LYS A 28 -1.56 -23.15 3.20
N SER A 29 -0.64 -23.39 2.26
CA SER A 29 0.03 -24.68 2.12
C SER A 29 0.79 -25.06 3.41
N LYS A 30 1.48 -24.10 4.03
CA LYS A 30 2.20 -24.27 5.30
C LYS A 30 1.32 -24.35 6.54
N THR A 31 0.11 -23.78 6.52
CA THR A 31 -0.83 -23.86 7.66
C THR A 31 -1.24 -25.31 7.95
N SER A 32 -1.15 -26.20 6.96
CA SER A 32 -1.35 -27.65 7.12
C SER A 32 -0.27 -28.34 7.98
N GLN A 33 0.86 -27.68 8.27
CA GLN A 33 2.03 -28.28 8.93
C GLN A 33 2.58 -27.49 10.13
N SER A 34 2.26 -26.21 10.34
CA SER A 34 2.61 -25.46 11.57
C SER A 34 1.87 -24.11 11.71
N SER A 35 1.88 -23.53 12.91
CA SER A 35 1.14 -22.33 13.35
C SER A 35 1.65 -20.97 12.79
N SER A 36 2.36 -20.93 11.65
CA SER A 36 3.04 -19.73 11.14
C SER A 36 2.17 -18.80 10.27
N SER A 37 0.85 -18.72 10.52
CA SER A 37 -0.05 -17.92 9.68
C SER A 37 0.24 -16.42 9.87
N GLY A 38 0.88 -15.79 8.88
CA GLY A 38 1.20 -14.36 8.87
C GLY A 38 2.69 -14.00 8.90
N GLU A 39 3.60 -14.92 9.23
CA GLU A 39 5.05 -14.68 9.20
C GLU A 39 5.59 -14.39 7.79
N LEU A 40 5.05 -15.09 6.79
CA LEU A 40 5.47 -14.88 5.41
C LEU A 40 5.04 -13.49 4.90
N GLN A 41 3.85 -13.03 5.29
CA GLN A 41 3.34 -11.72 4.88
C GLN A 41 4.06 -10.57 5.58
N SER A 42 4.35 -10.68 6.88
CA SER A 42 5.17 -9.69 7.57
C SER A 42 6.58 -9.63 6.99
N PHE A 43 7.19 -10.76 6.64
CA PHE A 43 8.50 -10.80 5.99
C PHE A 43 8.48 -10.10 4.61
N VAL A 44 7.52 -10.43 3.76
CA VAL A 44 7.36 -9.77 2.44
C VAL A 44 7.14 -8.27 2.60
N TRP A 45 6.40 -7.86 3.63
CA TRP A 45 6.17 -6.46 3.95
C TRP A 45 7.44 -5.72 4.37
N ILE A 46 8.24 -6.34 5.25
CA ILE A 46 9.55 -5.82 5.68
C ILE A 46 10.48 -5.68 4.46
N ALA A 47 10.55 -6.69 3.60
CA ALA A 47 11.35 -6.65 2.38
C ALA A 47 10.89 -5.52 1.43
N SER A 48 9.58 -5.35 1.27
CA SER A 48 8.98 -4.25 0.49
C SER A 48 9.35 -2.88 1.06
N ALA A 49 9.29 -2.71 2.39
CA ALA A 49 9.70 -1.47 3.05
C ALA A 49 11.19 -1.15 2.85
N VAL A 50 12.08 -2.16 2.95
CA VAL A 50 13.51 -2.00 2.63
C VAL A 50 13.71 -1.59 1.17
N GLY A 51 13.01 -2.24 0.23
CA GLY A 51 13.02 -1.86 -1.18
C GLY A 51 12.53 -0.43 -1.40
N GLY A 52 11.49 -0.01 -0.68
CA GLY A 52 10.97 1.36 -0.69
C GLY A 52 11.98 2.40 -0.21
N ILE A 53 12.70 2.12 0.89
CA ILE A 53 13.78 2.99 1.39
C ILE A 53 14.88 3.12 0.34
N LEU A 54 15.39 1.99 -0.17
CA LEU A 54 16.46 1.98 -1.17
C LEU A 54 16.04 2.70 -2.46
N GLY A 55 14.82 2.44 -2.95
CA GLY A 55 14.26 3.09 -4.13
C GLY A 55 14.15 4.61 -3.97
N MET A 56 13.68 5.09 -2.81
CA MET A 56 13.59 6.52 -2.52
C MET A 56 14.98 7.18 -2.43
N LEU A 57 15.96 6.51 -1.79
CA LEU A 57 17.33 7.01 -1.71
C LEU A 57 18.00 7.10 -3.08
N VAL A 58 17.82 6.06 -3.91
CA VAL A 58 18.29 6.08 -5.31
C VAL A 58 17.59 7.20 -6.08
N GLY A 59 16.28 7.38 -5.91
CA GLY A 59 15.52 8.47 -6.54
C GLY A 59 16.06 9.87 -6.20
N ILE A 60 16.42 10.11 -4.94
CA ILE A 60 17.07 11.36 -4.52
C ILE A 60 18.46 11.50 -5.15
N ALA A 61 19.24 10.41 -5.18
CA ALA A 61 20.58 10.41 -5.76
C ALA A 61 20.55 10.62 -7.30
N MET A 62 19.53 10.13 -7.99
CA MET A 62 19.34 10.28 -9.43
C MET A 62 19.30 11.74 -9.87
N VAL A 63 18.77 12.65 -9.04
CA VAL A 63 18.76 14.10 -9.36
C VAL A 63 20.17 14.67 -9.53
N ARG A 64 21.19 14.04 -8.94
CA ARG A 64 22.60 14.48 -9.02
C ARG A 64 23.41 13.75 -10.09
N PHE A 65 22.89 12.68 -10.69
CA PHE A 65 23.62 11.85 -11.64
C PHE A 65 23.44 12.31 -13.08
N SER A 66 24.46 12.04 -13.91
CA SER A 66 24.37 12.27 -15.36
C SER A 66 23.34 11.32 -16.01
N PRO A 67 22.69 11.71 -17.12
CA PRO A 67 21.73 10.86 -17.82
C PRO A 67 22.29 9.48 -18.22
N GLN A 68 23.59 9.40 -18.53
CA GLN A 68 24.28 8.14 -18.87
C GLN A 68 24.27 7.14 -17.70
N SER A 69 24.49 7.63 -16.48
CA SER A 69 24.45 6.79 -15.27
C SER A 69 23.03 6.29 -14.97
N MET A 70 22.02 7.11 -15.27
CA MET A 70 20.62 6.68 -15.18
C MET A 70 20.32 5.53 -16.13
N PHE A 71 20.76 5.61 -17.39
CA PHE A 71 20.57 4.53 -18.37
C PHE A 71 21.22 3.21 -17.93
N LEU A 72 22.43 3.27 -17.36
CA LEU A 72 23.10 2.08 -16.81
C LEU A 72 22.28 1.45 -15.66
N PHE A 73 21.74 2.28 -14.77
CA PHE A 73 20.91 1.81 -13.67
C PHE A 73 19.62 1.13 -14.17
N TYR A 74 18.93 1.74 -15.14
CA TYR A 74 17.77 1.11 -15.78
C TYR A 74 18.14 -0.20 -16.49
N GLY A 75 19.33 -0.28 -17.10
CA GLY A 75 19.84 -1.52 -17.69
C GLY A 75 20.00 -2.65 -16.68
N LEU A 76 20.48 -2.35 -15.46
CA LEU A 76 20.56 -3.32 -14.37
C LEU A 76 19.19 -3.84 -13.94
N LEU A 77 18.17 -2.98 -13.91
CA LEU A 77 16.79 -3.38 -13.59
C LEU A 77 16.22 -4.32 -14.66
N VAL A 78 16.49 -4.03 -15.94
CA VAL A 78 16.09 -4.91 -17.05
C VAL A 78 16.81 -6.26 -16.97
N LEU A 79 18.10 -6.27 -16.64
CA LEU A 79 18.85 -7.50 -16.43
C LEU A 79 18.27 -8.32 -15.27
N HIS A 80 17.93 -7.66 -14.15
CA HIS A 80 17.28 -8.32 -13.02
C HIS A 80 15.94 -8.95 -13.43
N PHE A 81 15.12 -8.23 -14.21
CA PHE A 81 13.87 -8.76 -14.75
C PHE A 81 14.08 -9.99 -15.64
N LEU A 82 15.09 -9.98 -16.52
CA LEU A 82 15.43 -11.12 -17.36
C LEU A 82 15.86 -12.34 -16.53
N LEU A 83 16.65 -12.13 -15.48
CA LEU A 83 17.04 -13.20 -14.55
C LEU A 83 15.81 -13.78 -13.83
N THR A 84 14.87 -12.94 -13.39
CA THR A 84 13.64 -13.41 -12.75
C THR A 84 12.79 -14.29 -13.67
N ILE A 85 12.71 -13.99 -14.98
CA ILE A 85 11.99 -14.83 -15.96
C ILE A 85 12.60 -16.24 -16.06
N THR A 86 13.91 -16.38 -15.81
CA THR A 86 14.57 -17.68 -15.87
C THR A 86 14.31 -18.57 -14.66
N VAL A 87 13.76 -18.03 -13.57
CA VAL A 87 13.43 -18.79 -12.36
C VAL A 87 12.20 -19.66 -12.64
N PRO A 88 12.33 -21.00 -12.63
CA PRO A 88 11.19 -21.86 -12.94
C PRO A 88 10.17 -21.83 -11.78
N GLU A 89 8.89 -21.72 -12.11
CA GLU A 89 7.77 -21.74 -11.13
C GLU A 89 7.76 -23.01 -10.26
N ARG A 90 8.34 -24.11 -10.77
CA ARG A 90 8.51 -25.37 -10.03
C ARG A 90 9.31 -25.20 -8.73
N SER A 91 10.18 -24.19 -8.65
CA SER A 91 10.94 -23.87 -7.44
C SER A 91 10.06 -23.46 -6.25
N LEU A 92 8.85 -22.96 -6.52
CA LEU A 92 7.91 -22.51 -5.50
C LEU A 92 7.11 -23.66 -4.87
N ASN A 93 7.17 -24.88 -5.43
CA ASN A 93 6.44 -26.06 -4.97
C ASN A 93 4.92 -25.82 -4.77
N LEU A 94 4.32 -24.96 -5.59
CA LEU A 94 2.90 -24.63 -5.49
C LEU A 94 2.01 -25.81 -5.96
N PRO A 95 0.81 -25.97 -5.37
CA PRO A 95 -0.20 -26.90 -5.85
C PRO A 95 -0.44 -26.74 -7.35
N LYS A 96 -0.41 -27.85 -8.11
CA LYS A 96 -0.72 -27.79 -9.55
C LYS A 96 -2.20 -27.51 -9.74
N SER A 97 -2.54 -26.29 -10.16
CA SER A 97 -3.87 -25.98 -10.66
C SER A 97 -4.10 -26.67 -12.02
N PRO A 98 -5.29 -27.25 -12.28
CA PRO A 98 -5.59 -27.83 -13.58
C PRO A 98 -5.51 -26.76 -14.68
N SER A 99 -4.67 -27.02 -15.69
CA SER A 99 -4.27 -26.07 -16.73
C SER A 99 -5.37 -25.59 -17.69
N HIS A 100 -6.60 -26.11 -17.58
CA HIS A 100 -7.71 -25.85 -18.50
C HIS A 100 -9.02 -25.41 -17.82
N VAL A 101 -8.93 -24.66 -16.72
CA VAL A 101 -10.13 -24.02 -16.16
C VAL A 101 -10.47 -22.81 -17.03
N GLY A 102 -11.53 -22.90 -17.84
CA GLY A 102 -11.99 -21.77 -18.65
C GLY A 102 -12.31 -20.54 -17.79
N ILE A 103 -12.06 -19.33 -18.32
CA ILE A 103 -12.27 -18.03 -17.65
C ILE A 103 -13.68 -17.96 -17.03
N ARG A 104 -14.69 -18.50 -17.71
CA ARG A 104 -16.08 -18.53 -17.24
C ARG A 104 -16.23 -19.32 -15.94
N LYS A 105 -15.49 -20.43 -15.78
CA LYS A 105 -15.51 -21.23 -14.56
C LYS A 105 -14.78 -20.51 -13.42
N GLN A 106 -13.63 -19.89 -13.68
CA GLN A 106 -12.96 -19.04 -12.68
C GLN A 106 -13.85 -17.89 -12.20
N LEU A 107 -14.59 -17.26 -13.11
CA LEU A 107 -15.52 -16.19 -12.76
C LEU A 107 -16.71 -16.70 -11.92
N LEU A 108 -17.23 -17.89 -12.24
CA LEU A 108 -18.28 -18.53 -11.44
C LEU A 108 -17.78 -18.90 -10.04
N ASP A 109 -16.58 -19.48 -9.94
CA ASP A 109 -15.97 -19.86 -8.67
C ASP A 109 -15.67 -18.62 -7.80
N LEU A 110 -15.15 -17.55 -8.42
CA LEU A 110 -14.96 -16.25 -7.77
C LEU A 110 -16.30 -15.65 -7.31
N SER A 111 -17.32 -15.66 -8.17
CA SER A 111 -18.66 -15.14 -7.82
C SER A 111 -19.28 -15.92 -6.65
N ALA A 112 -19.15 -17.25 -6.65
CA ALA A 112 -19.60 -18.09 -5.54
C ALA A 112 -18.85 -17.77 -4.24
N ALA A 113 -17.53 -17.54 -4.32
CA ALA A 113 -16.72 -17.14 -3.18
C ALA A 113 -17.13 -15.76 -2.63
N LEU A 114 -17.32 -14.78 -3.50
CA LEU A 114 -17.73 -13.42 -3.11
C LEU A 114 -19.16 -13.36 -2.55
N ARG A 115 -20.01 -14.34 -2.84
CA ARG A 115 -21.35 -14.45 -2.22
C ARG A 115 -21.32 -14.93 -0.78
N LYS A 116 -20.21 -15.49 -0.29
CA LYS A 116 -20.11 -15.88 1.12
C LYS A 116 -20.16 -14.62 1.99
N PRO A 117 -21.10 -14.52 2.95
CA PRO A 117 -21.32 -13.29 3.70
C PRO A 117 -20.08 -12.87 4.51
N GLU A 118 -19.31 -13.83 5.02
CA GLU A 118 -18.06 -13.56 5.75
C GLU A 118 -17.02 -12.84 4.90
N ILE A 119 -16.87 -13.26 3.64
CA ILE A 119 -15.93 -12.68 2.67
C ILE A 119 -16.43 -11.32 2.19
N ALA A 120 -17.69 -11.26 1.75
CA ALA A 120 -18.32 -10.03 1.27
C ALA A 120 -18.27 -8.92 2.32
N ASN A 121 -18.67 -9.24 3.55
CA ASN A 121 -18.69 -8.28 4.65
C ASN A 121 -17.28 -7.81 5.02
N SER A 122 -16.28 -8.70 4.97
CA SER A 122 -14.89 -8.33 5.25
C SER A 122 -14.33 -7.37 4.20
N ILE A 123 -14.55 -7.67 2.91
CA ILE A 123 -14.12 -6.80 1.81
C ILE A 123 -14.87 -5.47 1.85
N ALA A 124 -16.20 -5.51 2.01
CA ALA A 124 -17.03 -4.31 2.04
C ALA A 124 -16.69 -3.39 3.22
N TRP A 125 -16.52 -3.96 4.43
CA TRP A 125 -16.12 -3.19 5.61
C TRP A 125 -14.75 -2.55 5.41
N PHE A 126 -13.80 -3.29 4.83
CA PHE A 126 -12.45 -2.80 4.62
C PHE A 126 -12.35 -1.72 3.54
N ALA A 127 -13.07 -1.92 2.43
CA ALA A 127 -13.27 -0.95 1.36
C ALA A 127 -13.91 0.33 1.91
N ALA A 128 -15.00 0.20 2.68
CA ALA A 128 -15.66 1.34 3.32
C ALA A 128 -14.71 2.08 4.29
N SER A 129 -13.90 1.36 5.05
CA SER A 129 -12.90 1.96 5.95
C SER A 129 -11.85 2.79 5.21
N TYR A 130 -11.44 2.40 3.99
CA TYR A 130 -10.59 3.24 3.13
C TYR A 130 -11.35 4.40 2.52
N ALA A 131 -12.55 4.15 1.99
CA ALA A 131 -13.36 5.16 1.33
C ALA A 131 -13.75 6.31 2.29
N LEU A 132 -13.97 6.00 3.57
CA LEU A 132 -14.41 6.96 4.57
C LEU A 132 -13.29 7.89 5.06
N ILE A 133 -12.03 7.45 5.07
CA ILE A 133 -10.89 8.30 5.44
C ILE A 133 -10.60 9.20 4.24
N PRO A 134 -10.84 10.52 4.28
CA PRO A 134 -10.57 11.39 3.13
C PRO A 134 -9.06 11.49 2.87
N VAL A 135 -8.56 10.91 1.78
CA VAL A 135 -7.14 10.96 1.47
C VAL A 135 -6.80 12.33 0.88
N LEU A 136 -6.04 13.11 1.63
CA LEU A 136 -5.61 14.47 1.25
C LEU A 136 -4.22 14.49 0.59
N THR A 137 -3.62 13.35 0.29
CA THR A 137 -2.22 13.25 -0.19
C THR A 137 -1.93 14.17 -1.39
N GLY A 138 -2.83 14.20 -2.39
CA GLY A 138 -2.66 15.07 -3.56
C GLY A 138 -2.78 16.56 -3.23
N THR A 139 -3.79 16.94 -2.45
CA THR A 139 -4.03 18.33 -2.02
C THR A 139 -2.90 18.84 -1.12
N MET A 140 -2.42 18.00 -0.20
CA MET A 140 -1.32 18.31 0.70
C MET A 140 0.00 18.44 -0.06
N PHE A 141 0.25 17.56 -1.03
CA PHE A 141 1.42 17.67 -1.91
C PHE A 141 1.40 18.98 -2.73
N PHE A 142 0.24 19.37 -3.26
CA PHE A 142 0.08 20.67 -3.92
C PHE A 142 0.36 21.84 -2.97
N TYR A 143 -0.18 21.79 -1.75
CA TYR A 143 0.06 22.81 -0.72
C TYR A 143 1.56 22.93 -0.37
N GLN A 144 2.24 21.80 -0.17
CA GLN A 144 3.67 21.77 0.15
C GLN A 144 4.54 22.30 -0.99
N THR A 145 4.23 21.92 -2.24
CA THR A 145 5.06 22.28 -3.41
C THR A 145 4.77 23.68 -3.95
N GLN A 146 3.50 24.07 -4.08
CA GLN A 146 3.12 25.32 -4.73
C GLN A 146 2.95 26.48 -3.75
N TYR A 147 2.34 26.23 -2.60
CA TYR A 147 2.06 27.29 -1.61
C TYR A 147 3.24 27.52 -0.67
N LEU A 148 3.75 26.45 -0.03
CA LEU A 148 4.91 26.53 0.85
C LEU A 148 6.25 26.60 0.09
N LYS A 149 6.24 26.31 -1.22
CA LYS A 149 7.45 26.24 -2.06
C LYS A 149 8.56 25.41 -1.44
N MET A 150 8.19 24.29 -0.83
CA MET A 150 9.15 23.40 -0.20
C MET A 150 10.10 22.80 -1.21
N ASP A 151 11.36 22.68 -0.81
CA ASP A 151 12.37 22.01 -1.59
C ASP A 151 12.02 20.52 -1.76
N THR A 152 12.25 20.00 -2.97
CA THR A 152 11.93 18.61 -3.31
C THR A 152 12.74 17.60 -2.48
N SER A 153 13.90 18.00 -1.95
CA SER A 153 14.68 17.18 -1.02
C SER A 153 13.96 16.95 0.31
N VAL A 154 13.27 17.95 0.85
CA VAL A 154 12.50 17.82 2.11
C VAL A 154 11.35 16.84 1.93
N LEU A 155 10.69 16.89 0.78
CA LEU A 155 9.63 15.94 0.42
C LEU A 155 10.20 14.52 0.25
N GLY A 156 11.36 14.38 -0.40
CA GLY A 156 12.06 13.10 -0.51
C GLY A 156 12.42 12.50 0.86
N ILE A 157 13.00 13.32 1.76
CA ILE A 157 13.35 12.91 3.12
C ILE A 157 12.09 12.50 3.91
N SER A 158 10.98 13.22 3.76
CA SER A 158 9.69 12.86 4.37
C SER A 158 9.23 11.46 3.92
N LYS A 159 9.33 11.13 2.63
CA LYS A 159 8.97 9.79 2.12
C LYS A 159 9.90 8.71 2.66
N VAL A 160 11.22 8.96 2.72
CA VAL A 160 12.19 8.03 3.32
C VAL A 160 11.87 7.80 4.79
N PHE A 161 11.61 8.88 5.55
CA PHE A 161 11.23 8.78 6.95
C PHE A 161 9.97 7.95 7.12
N GLY A 162 8.93 8.22 6.33
CA GLY A 162 7.73 7.40 6.35
C GLY A 162 8.05 5.92 6.09
N GLN A 163 8.89 5.58 5.10
CA GLN A 163 9.25 4.18 4.80
C GLN A 163 10.03 3.52 5.95
N LEU A 164 10.82 4.27 6.72
CA LEU A 164 11.41 3.78 7.97
C LEU A 164 10.33 3.45 8.99
N VAL A 165 9.28 4.28 9.13
CA VAL A 165 8.15 3.96 10.00
C VAL A 165 7.39 2.73 9.49
N ASN A 166 7.27 2.53 8.18
CA ASN A 166 6.70 1.30 7.59
C ASN A 166 7.50 0.05 7.93
N LEU A 167 8.82 0.15 7.87
CA LEU A 167 9.71 -0.94 8.28
C LEU A 167 9.53 -1.27 9.77
N LEU A 168 9.55 -0.25 10.63
CA LEU A 168 9.31 -0.41 12.07
C LEU A 168 7.96 -1.04 12.35
N TRP A 169 6.91 -0.62 11.64
CA TRP A 169 5.59 -1.21 11.75
C TRP A 169 5.57 -2.69 11.39
N GLY A 170 6.22 -3.08 10.29
CA GLY A 170 6.34 -4.48 9.90
C GLY A 170 6.99 -5.34 10.99
N VAL A 171 8.06 -4.84 11.61
CA VAL A 171 8.77 -5.52 12.72
C VAL A 171 7.91 -5.59 14.00
N ILE A 172 7.26 -4.49 14.38
CA ILE A 172 6.37 -4.45 15.56
C ILE A 172 5.18 -5.39 15.34
N TYR A 173 4.64 -5.43 14.12
CA TYR A 173 3.57 -6.35 13.76
C TYR A 173 4.02 -7.80 13.91
N ASP A 174 5.20 -8.12 13.35
CA ASP A 174 5.79 -9.46 13.37
C ASP A 174 6.01 -10.01 14.78
N HIS A 175 6.51 -9.16 15.68
CA HIS A 175 6.87 -9.54 17.04
C HIS A 175 5.69 -9.51 18.02
N SER A 176 4.88 -8.44 18.01
CA SER A 176 3.95 -8.16 19.11
C SER A 176 2.47 -8.12 18.70
N LEU A 177 2.14 -7.75 17.45
CA LEU A 177 0.74 -7.49 17.06
C LEU A 177 0.05 -8.67 16.38
N LYS A 178 0.79 -9.72 15.98
CA LYS A 178 0.20 -10.98 15.46
C LYS A 178 -0.78 -11.64 16.44
N SER A 179 -0.54 -11.51 17.75
CA SER A 179 -1.38 -12.09 18.80
C SER A 179 -2.68 -11.30 19.03
N VAL A 180 -2.75 -10.06 18.54
CA VAL A 180 -3.88 -9.17 18.74
C VAL A 180 -4.95 -9.48 17.69
N ARG A 181 -6.22 -9.39 18.09
CA ARG A 181 -7.36 -9.55 17.16
C ARG A 181 -7.25 -8.53 16.01
N PRO A 182 -7.25 -8.96 14.73
CA PRO A 182 -7.10 -8.06 13.58
C PRO A 182 -8.08 -6.90 13.58
N ARG A 183 -9.32 -7.12 14.03
CA ARG A 183 -10.35 -6.06 14.10
C ARG A 183 -9.97 -4.91 15.05
N THR A 184 -9.43 -5.23 16.22
CA THR A 184 -9.00 -4.21 17.20
C THR A 184 -7.81 -3.41 16.64
N LEU A 185 -6.89 -4.10 15.97
CA LEU A 185 -5.75 -3.46 15.32
C LEU A 185 -6.22 -2.48 14.23
N LEU A 186 -7.15 -2.91 13.37
CA LEU A 186 -7.71 -2.08 12.31
C LEU A 186 -8.45 -0.84 12.87
N GLN A 187 -9.19 -0.99 13.98
CA GLN A 187 -9.82 0.15 14.65
C GLN A 187 -8.81 1.14 15.23
N ALA A 188 -7.72 0.65 15.84
CA ALA A 188 -6.67 1.50 16.37
C ALA A 188 -5.93 2.28 15.27
N ILE A 189 -5.65 1.62 14.13
CA ILE A 189 -5.06 2.27 12.95
C ILE A 189 -6.00 3.36 12.41
N GLN A 190 -7.29 3.03 12.25
CA GLN A 190 -8.31 3.99 11.78
C GLN A 190 -8.40 5.23 12.70
N ALA A 191 -8.39 5.04 14.02
CA ALA A 191 -8.42 6.13 14.98
C ALA A 191 -7.16 7.01 14.90
N THR A 192 -5.99 6.39 14.73
CA THR A 192 -4.71 7.10 14.55
C THR A 192 -4.71 7.93 13.27
N MET A 193 -5.25 7.39 12.17
CA MET A 193 -5.40 8.13 10.92
C MET A 193 -6.32 9.33 11.07
N ALA A 194 -7.46 9.17 11.73
CA ALA A 194 -8.37 10.28 12.00
C ALA A 194 -7.70 11.40 12.83
N ALA A 195 -6.90 11.03 13.83
CA ALA A 195 -6.15 12.00 14.64
C ALA A 195 -5.10 12.77 13.81
N LEU A 196 -4.35 12.08 12.94
CA LEU A 196 -3.37 12.74 12.08
C LEU A 196 -4.01 13.58 10.98
N MET A 197 -5.19 13.21 10.51
CA MET A 197 -5.95 14.05 9.59
C MET A 197 -6.38 15.37 10.23
N ILE A 198 -6.82 15.33 11.49
CA ILE A 198 -7.11 16.56 12.26
C ILE A 198 -5.83 17.39 12.37
N SER A 199 -4.69 16.74 12.61
CA SER A 199 -3.39 17.41 12.61
C SER A 199 -3.08 18.10 11.28
N ASP A 200 -3.35 17.47 10.13
CA ASP A 200 -3.15 18.09 8.81
C ASP A 200 -4.02 19.33 8.63
N VAL A 201 -5.28 19.29 9.11
CA VAL A 201 -6.14 20.47 9.11
C VAL A 201 -5.57 21.59 10.00
N LEU A 202 -5.05 21.26 11.19
CA LEU A 202 -4.42 22.23 12.09
C LEU A 202 -3.13 22.84 11.50
N PHE A 203 -2.38 22.04 10.73
CA PHE A 203 -1.21 22.48 9.99
C PHE A 203 -1.56 23.47 8.89
N VAL A 204 -2.54 23.16 8.04
CA VAL A 204 -2.99 24.09 6.99
C VAL A 204 -3.58 25.37 7.60
N ARG A 205 -4.13 25.31 8.81
CA ARG A 205 -4.58 26.50 9.57
C ARG A 205 -3.45 27.34 10.16
N GLY A 206 -2.20 26.87 10.13
CA GLY A 206 -1.04 27.58 10.68
C GLY A 206 -0.88 27.45 12.20
N THR A 207 -1.62 26.55 12.86
CA THR A 207 -1.56 26.37 14.33
C THR A 207 -0.15 25.97 14.79
N TYR A 208 0.51 25.09 14.04
CA TYR A 208 1.89 24.67 14.33
C TYR A 208 2.90 25.82 14.18
N ARG A 209 2.64 26.75 13.25
CA ARG A 209 3.48 27.95 13.09
C ARG A 209 3.31 28.92 14.26
N LEU A 210 2.10 29.04 14.81
CA LEU A 210 1.85 29.80 16.05
C LEU A 210 2.57 29.19 17.26
N LEU A 211 2.73 27.87 17.28
CA LEU A 211 3.51 27.13 18.29
C LEU A 211 5.03 27.18 18.03
N GLY A 212 5.49 27.87 16.98
CA GLY A 212 6.91 28.00 16.65
C GLY A 212 7.54 26.79 15.93
N VAL A 213 6.72 25.83 15.48
CA VAL A 213 7.21 24.66 14.75
C VAL A 213 7.42 25.01 13.26
N PRO A 214 8.62 24.78 12.69
CA PRO A 214 8.86 25.00 11.27
C PRO A 214 8.02 24.04 10.41
N ASP A 215 7.50 24.54 9.28
CA ASP A 215 6.66 23.73 8.39
C ASP A 215 7.38 22.47 7.89
N SER A 216 8.70 22.54 7.69
CA SER A 216 9.53 21.42 7.23
C SER A 216 9.55 20.26 8.22
N VAL A 217 9.58 20.55 9.52
CA VAL A 217 9.55 19.53 10.59
C VAL A 217 8.20 18.82 10.57
N TYR A 218 7.11 19.55 10.42
CA TYR A 218 5.78 18.96 10.31
C TYR A 218 5.69 18.01 9.10
N VAL A 219 6.14 18.47 7.93
CA VAL A 219 6.08 17.70 6.69
C VAL A 219 6.92 16.42 6.77
N VAL A 220 8.12 16.49 7.37
CA VAL A 220 8.96 15.29 7.52
C VAL A 220 8.35 14.29 8.50
N VAL A 221 7.85 14.75 9.65
CA VAL A 221 7.42 13.87 10.74
C VAL A 221 5.98 13.36 10.54
N PHE A 222 5.04 14.22 10.20
CA PHE A 222 3.61 13.86 10.20
C PHE A 222 3.09 13.52 8.82
N SER A 223 3.44 14.32 7.79
CA SER A 223 2.89 14.12 6.45
C SER A 223 3.35 12.79 5.83
N GLY A 224 4.63 12.44 5.96
CA GLY A 224 5.16 11.16 5.48
C GLY A 224 4.60 9.95 6.24
N VAL A 225 4.31 10.09 7.53
CA VAL A 225 3.75 9.03 8.36
C VAL A 225 2.27 8.79 8.05
N LEU A 226 1.48 9.85 7.83
CA LEU A 226 0.06 9.73 7.48
C LEU A 226 -0.15 8.94 6.18
N GLU A 227 0.68 9.20 5.17
CA GLU A 227 0.62 8.47 3.91
C GLU A 227 0.92 6.99 4.09
N ILE A 228 1.86 6.67 4.98
CA ILE A 228 2.29 5.29 5.22
C ILE A 228 1.38 4.53 6.18
N LEU A 229 0.64 5.23 7.03
CA LEU A 229 -0.42 4.62 7.82
C LEU A 229 -1.52 3.98 6.96
N LEU A 230 -1.74 4.47 5.73
CA LEU A 230 -2.65 3.81 4.78
C LEU A 230 -2.16 2.40 4.46
N PHE A 231 -0.85 2.18 4.40
CA PHE A 231 -0.27 0.88 4.16
C PHE A 231 -0.34 -0.02 5.40
N PHE A 232 -0.31 0.53 6.62
CA PHE A 232 -0.35 -0.27 7.86
C PHE A 232 -1.61 -1.11 7.97
N LYS A 233 -2.71 -0.60 7.39
CA LYS A 233 -4.00 -1.27 7.37
C LYS A 233 -4.02 -2.46 6.39
N ILE A 234 -3.22 -2.42 5.31
CA ILE A 234 -3.16 -3.46 4.27
C ILE A 234 -2.58 -4.75 4.83
N LEU A 235 -1.47 -4.70 5.57
CA LEU A 235 -0.80 -5.90 6.07
C LEU A 235 -1.72 -6.86 6.86
N PRO A 236 -2.38 -6.46 7.97
CA PRO A 236 -3.26 -7.34 8.72
C PRO A 236 -4.49 -7.79 7.91
N PHE A 237 -4.89 -7.00 6.91
CA PHE A 237 -5.97 -7.37 6.01
C PHE A 237 -5.54 -8.41 4.98
N ASN A 238 -4.34 -8.28 4.40
CA ASN A 238 -3.77 -9.29 3.51
C ASN A 238 -3.64 -10.63 4.25
N VAL A 239 -3.29 -10.61 5.55
CA VAL A 239 -3.32 -11.81 6.41
C VAL A 239 -4.71 -12.42 6.51
N LEU A 240 -5.72 -11.60 6.81
CA LEU A 240 -7.10 -12.07 6.91
C LEU A 240 -7.64 -12.59 5.56
N ILE A 241 -7.41 -11.88 4.46
CA ILE A 241 -7.87 -12.24 3.12
C ILE A 241 -7.17 -13.49 2.61
N ALA A 242 -5.87 -13.66 2.90
CA ALA A 242 -5.17 -14.89 2.57
C ALA A 242 -5.79 -16.11 3.26
N GLN A 243 -6.26 -15.97 4.51
CA GLN A 243 -6.95 -17.04 5.24
C GLN A 243 -8.36 -17.33 4.68
N LEU A 244 -9.10 -16.28 4.30
CA LEU A 244 -10.48 -16.39 3.81
C LEU A 244 -10.58 -16.82 2.33
N CYS A 245 -9.47 -16.71 1.59
CA CYS A 245 -9.45 -16.97 0.17
C CYS A 245 -9.79 -18.46 -0.12
N PRO A 246 -10.63 -18.77 -1.13
CA PRO A 246 -10.87 -20.16 -1.53
C PRO A 246 -9.64 -20.75 -2.22
N PRO A 247 -9.37 -22.06 -2.07
CA PRO A 247 -8.28 -22.73 -2.77
C PRO A 247 -8.54 -22.77 -4.28
N GLY A 248 -7.55 -22.42 -5.08
CA GLY A 248 -7.58 -22.49 -6.55
C GLY A 248 -8.09 -21.23 -7.26
N CYS A 249 -8.42 -20.16 -6.52
CA CYS A 249 -8.80 -18.87 -7.10
C CYS A 249 -8.10 -17.67 -6.45
N GLU A 250 -6.97 -17.88 -5.77
CA GLU A 250 -6.15 -16.90 -5.07
C GLU A 250 -5.86 -15.66 -5.92
N GLY A 251 -5.36 -15.86 -7.14
CA GLY A 251 -5.04 -14.77 -8.05
C GLY A 251 -6.23 -13.88 -8.39
N SER A 252 -7.35 -14.48 -8.84
CA SER A 252 -8.56 -13.73 -9.20
C SER A 252 -9.21 -13.06 -7.99
N PHE A 253 -9.15 -13.71 -6.83
CA PHE A 253 -9.68 -13.17 -5.58
C PHE A 253 -8.86 -11.96 -5.10
N MET A 254 -7.53 -12.06 -5.07
CA MET A 254 -6.66 -10.93 -4.71
C MET A 254 -6.79 -9.77 -5.71
N ALA A 255 -6.89 -10.07 -7.01
CA ALA A 255 -7.12 -9.05 -8.03
C ALA A 255 -8.41 -8.26 -7.78
N PHE A 256 -9.50 -8.94 -7.43
CA PHE A 256 -10.77 -8.30 -7.09
C PHE A 256 -10.65 -7.43 -5.84
N VAL A 257 -10.03 -7.96 -4.78
CA VAL A 257 -9.84 -7.26 -3.51
C VAL A 257 -9.00 -5.99 -3.71
N LEU A 258 -7.86 -6.09 -4.40
CA LEU A 258 -6.98 -4.94 -4.65
C LEU A 258 -7.66 -3.90 -5.56
N SER A 259 -8.45 -4.34 -6.55
CA SER A 259 -9.25 -3.44 -7.39
C SER A 259 -10.33 -2.69 -6.59
N ALA A 260 -11.01 -3.37 -5.66
CA ALA A 260 -11.98 -2.74 -4.77
C ALA A 260 -11.31 -1.72 -3.83
N LEU A 261 -10.10 -2.02 -3.36
CA LEU A 261 -9.31 -1.09 -2.55
C LEU A 261 -8.86 0.14 -3.35
N ALA A 262 -8.37 -0.05 -4.57
CA ALA A 262 -8.00 1.05 -5.46
C ALA A 262 -9.20 1.97 -5.71
N LEU A 263 -10.39 1.41 -5.98
CA LEU A 263 -11.62 2.18 -6.12
C LEU A 263 -11.97 2.95 -4.83
N SER A 264 -11.81 2.32 -3.67
CA SER A 264 -12.07 2.95 -2.37
C SER A 264 -11.15 4.14 -2.11
N ILE A 265 -9.86 4.03 -2.47
CA ILE A 265 -8.88 5.11 -2.35
C ILE A 265 -9.24 6.28 -3.29
N ILE A 266 -9.70 5.98 -4.52
CA ILE A 266 -10.16 7.01 -5.45
C ILE A 266 -11.36 7.77 -4.88
N VAL A 267 -12.38 7.06 -4.40
CA VAL A 267 -13.57 7.65 -3.76
C VAL A 267 -13.17 8.52 -2.57
N SER A 268 -12.28 8.01 -1.73
CA SER A 268 -11.71 8.73 -0.60
C SER A 268 -10.97 10.02 -1.00
N GLY A 269 -10.21 9.99 -2.11
CA GLY A 269 -9.54 11.16 -2.64
C GLY A 269 -10.53 12.26 -3.08
N TYR A 270 -11.60 11.88 -3.80
CA TYR A 270 -12.67 12.82 -4.15
C TYR A 270 -13.38 13.39 -2.92
N LEU A 271 -13.64 12.54 -1.92
CA LEU A 271 -14.21 12.99 -0.65
C LEU A 271 -13.28 13.99 0.07
N GLY A 272 -11.96 13.75 0.04
CA GLY A 272 -10.96 14.66 0.59
C GLY A 272 -10.96 16.03 -0.10
N VAL A 273 -11.03 16.07 -1.42
CA VAL A 273 -11.14 17.33 -2.18
C VAL A 273 -12.44 18.06 -1.86
N ALA A 274 -13.57 17.35 -1.79
CA ALA A 274 -14.86 17.95 -1.43
C ALA A 274 -14.88 18.51 0.00
N LEU A 275 -14.25 17.81 0.95
CA LEU A 275 -14.12 18.29 2.32
C LEU A 275 -13.22 19.54 2.39
N ALA A 276 -12.10 19.53 1.67
CA ALA A 276 -11.18 20.65 1.61
C ALA A 276 -11.84 21.90 1.00
N SER A 277 -12.65 21.75 -0.06
CA SER A 277 -13.37 22.88 -0.65
C SER A 277 -14.43 23.45 0.30
N TYR A 278 -15.20 22.61 0.99
CA TYR A 278 -16.21 23.06 1.96
C TYR A 278 -15.59 23.85 3.13
N ILE A 279 -14.47 23.36 3.68
CA ILE A 279 -13.75 24.06 4.76
C ILE A 279 -13.06 25.34 4.24
N GLY A 280 -12.69 25.38 2.96
CA GLY A 280 -12.11 26.54 2.29
C GLY A 280 -13.11 27.66 2.00
N ASP A 281 -14.35 27.34 1.65
CA ASP A 281 -15.36 28.33 1.24
C ASP A 281 -16.00 29.07 2.43
N HIS A 282 -15.98 28.49 3.65
CA HIS A 282 -16.29 29.20 4.90
C HIS A 282 -15.26 30.28 5.28
N ARG A 283 -14.28 30.55 4.41
CA ARG A 283 -13.18 31.49 4.62
C ARG A 283 -13.25 32.73 3.70
N LYS A 284 -14.38 32.96 3.04
CA LYS A 284 -14.68 34.22 2.32
C LYS A 284 -15.45 35.19 3.19
#